data_AF-A0A9D3XVE8-F1
#
_entry.id   AF-A0A9D3XVE8-F1
#
_cell.length_a   1.000
_cell.length_b   1.000
_cell.length_c   1.000
_cell.angle_alpha   90.00
_cell.angle_beta   90.00
_cell.angle_gamma   90.00
#
_symmetry.space_group_name_H-M   'P 1'
#
loop_
_entity.id
_entity.type
_entity.pdbx_description
1 polymer ?
#
loop_
_entity_poly.entity_id
_entity_poly.type
_entity_poly.pdbx_seq_one_letter_code
_entity_poly.pdbx_strand_id
1 'polypeptide(L)'
;MTPGPAPQPRGPNPQARPTLGPHIIHRSSFDTAARKQCLKYLKALRTLQFNGLNTIFLGETDISESLITGEKILQEDSLNWPTWTLIHAASSQGWVPWRYRVLLRDELPMKQDEDIFQEFCDSLNKFYGKCIIVVREKRQPSVLQTKEPTAQEKITHPQVPSVIYMSSIECCPQIAKANGHELLSVPLPYNYLHPMDVAWSSLKWFIINNRKEFCLRSIERTYSYRCILFSDLLEKGLEKMTPGKWKMATNKVRRWENYYLDTFA
;
A
#
# COMPACT_ATOMS: atom_id res chain seq x y z
N MET A 1 -18.12 -0.28 -71.10
CA MET A 1 -17.90 0.31 -69.76
C MET A 1 -16.95 -0.60 -69.01
N THR A 2 -15.68 -0.21 -68.93
CA THR A 2 -14.63 -0.94 -68.21
C THR A 2 -14.63 -0.51 -66.73
N PRO A 3 -14.54 -1.42 -65.76
CA PRO A 3 -14.39 -1.03 -64.36
C PRO A 3 -12.93 -0.64 -64.08
N GLY A 4 -12.75 0.52 -63.45
CA GLY A 4 -11.43 1.03 -63.03
C GLY A 4 -10.83 0.22 -61.86
N PRO A 5 -9.51 0.34 -61.61
CA PRO A 5 -8.82 -0.48 -60.63
C PRO A 5 -9.18 -0.08 -59.19
N ALA A 6 -9.33 -1.09 -58.33
CA ALA A 6 -9.59 -0.95 -56.91
C ALA A 6 -8.37 -0.35 -56.15
N PRO A 7 -8.60 0.44 -55.09
CA PRO A 7 -7.51 1.00 -54.28
C PRO A 7 -6.86 -0.07 -53.41
N GLN A 8 -5.52 -0.07 -53.36
CA GLN A 8 -4.75 -0.98 -52.51
C GLN A 8 -4.91 -0.64 -51.00
N PRO A 9 -4.90 -1.64 -50.10
CA PRO A 9 -4.94 -1.40 -48.67
C PRO A 9 -3.59 -0.90 -48.14
N ARG A 10 -3.63 0.19 -47.36
CA ARG A 10 -2.47 0.68 -46.59
C ARG A 10 -2.03 -0.39 -45.59
N GLY A 11 -0.78 -0.82 -45.69
CA GLY A 11 -0.18 -1.71 -44.71
C GLY A 11 -0.13 -1.10 -43.29
N PRO A 12 -0.06 -1.94 -42.24
CA PRO A 12 -0.03 -1.48 -40.86
C PRO A 12 1.32 -0.83 -40.53
N ASN A 13 1.25 0.38 -39.98
CA ASN A 13 2.39 1.15 -39.47
C ASN A 13 3.01 0.40 -38.25
N PRO A 14 4.34 0.21 -38.17
CA PRO A 14 4.94 -0.64 -37.14
C PRO A 14 5.04 0.06 -35.77
N GLN A 15 4.59 -0.67 -34.76
CA GLN A 15 5.10 -0.68 -33.38
C GLN A 15 5.35 0.66 -32.70
N ALA A 16 4.32 1.21 -32.07
CA ALA A 16 4.51 2.06 -30.90
C ALA A 16 4.99 1.18 -29.73
N ARG A 17 6.30 1.19 -29.46
CA ARG A 17 6.86 0.73 -28.18
C ARG A 17 6.23 1.57 -27.05
N PRO A 18 5.70 0.99 -25.96
CA PRO A 18 5.36 1.77 -24.80
C PRO A 18 6.67 2.19 -24.14
N THR A 19 7.06 3.44 -24.32
CA THR A 19 8.10 4.08 -23.51
C THR A 19 7.58 4.18 -22.08
N LEU A 20 8.28 3.51 -21.16
CA LEU A 20 8.12 3.70 -19.71
C LEU A 20 8.27 5.19 -19.40
N GLY A 21 7.16 5.85 -19.10
CA GLY A 21 7.16 7.25 -18.73
C GLY A 21 8.00 7.47 -17.46
N PRO A 22 8.94 8.42 -17.45
CA PRO A 22 9.52 8.90 -16.21
C PRO A 22 8.39 9.51 -15.37
N HIS A 23 8.41 9.31 -14.06
CA HIS A 23 7.51 10.01 -13.15
C HIS A 23 7.79 11.52 -13.23
N ILE A 24 7.13 12.22 -14.16
CA ILE A 24 7.19 13.68 -14.29
C ILE A 24 6.39 14.24 -13.12
N ILE A 25 7.11 14.63 -12.06
CA ILE A 25 6.54 15.45 -11.00
C ILE A 25 6.40 16.87 -11.57
N HIS A 26 5.17 17.28 -11.87
CA HIS A 26 4.89 18.68 -12.22
C HIS A 26 5.35 19.59 -11.06
N ARG A 27 6.33 20.46 -11.33
CA ARG A 27 6.88 21.42 -10.36
C ARG A 27 5.88 22.52 -9.94
N SER A 28 4.75 22.63 -10.64
CA SER A 28 3.72 23.63 -10.39
C SER A 28 2.77 23.18 -9.28
N SER A 29 2.85 23.89 -8.15
CA SER A 29 1.94 23.88 -6.99
C SER A 29 1.80 22.55 -6.22
N PHE A 30 2.87 22.09 -5.56
CA PHE A 30 2.60 21.55 -4.22
C PHE A 30 2.17 22.73 -3.36
N ASP A 31 0.95 22.69 -2.85
CA ASP A 31 0.44 23.69 -1.92
C ASP A 31 1.46 23.92 -0.80
N THR A 32 1.69 25.20 -0.46
CA THR A 32 2.56 25.57 0.67
C THR A 32 2.14 24.82 1.93
N ALA A 33 0.85 24.52 2.10
CA ALA A 33 0.34 23.69 3.19
C ALA A 33 0.87 22.24 3.13
N ALA A 34 0.78 21.56 1.99
CA ALA A 34 1.26 20.19 1.83
C ALA A 34 2.78 20.08 2.09
N ARG A 35 3.55 21.06 1.64
CA ARG A 35 4.99 21.14 1.93
C ARG A 35 5.26 21.32 3.43
N LYS A 36 4.56 22.24 4.09
CA LYS A 36 4.67 22.45 5.54
C LYS A 36 4.31 21.17 6.32
N GLN A 37 3.28 20.45 5.89
CA GLN A 37 2.89 19.18 6.49
C GLN A 37 3.97 18.11 6.32
N CYS A 38 4.57 18.00 5.12
CA CYS A 38 5.72 17.13 4.86
C CYS A 38 6.91 17.45 5.78
N LEU A 39 7.27 18.72 5.91
CA LEU A 39 8.35 19.13 6.81
C LEU A 39 8.05 18.84 8.28
N LYS A 40 6.81 19.06 8.72
CA LYS A 40 6.38 18.71 10.08
C LYS A 40 6.53 17.21 10.33
N TYR A 41 6.09 16.38 9.39
CA TYR A 41 6.27 14.93 9.44
C TYR A 41 7.74 14.53 9.51
N LEU A 42 8.59 15.07 8.62
CA LEU A 42 10.01 14.72 8.57
C LEU A 42 10.78 15.15 9.83
N LYS A 43 10.48 16.34 10.35
CA LYS A 43 11.06 16.82 11.62
C LYS A 43 10.63 15.95 12.80
N ALA A 44 9.36 15.54 12.86
CA ALA A 44 8.88 14.60 13.87
C ALA A 44 9.56 13.23 13.75
N LEU A 45 9.62 12.67 12.54
CA LEU A 45 10.28 11.40 12.26
C LEU A 45 11.76 11.42 12.70
N ARG A 46 12.51 12.47 12.32
CA ARG A 46 13.92 12.62 12.70
C ARG A 46 14.12 12.79 14.21
N THR A 47 13.24 13.52 14.87
CA THR A 47 13.28 13.70 16.33
C THR A 47 13.08 12.36 17.04
N LEU A 48 12.08 11.58 16.63
CA LEU A 48 11.81 10.27 17.21
C LEU A 48 12.94 9.26 16.92
N GLN A 49 13.52 9.30 15.72
CA GLN A 49 14.69 8.49 15.38
C GLN A 49 15.91 8.85 16.23
N PHE A 50 16.15 10.15 16.46
CA PHE A 50 17.21 10.63 17.35
C PHE A 50 17.01 10.16 18.79
N ASN A 51 15.75 10.07 19.24
CA ASN A 51 15.38 9.50 20.54
C ASN A 51 15.54 7.97 20.62
N GLY A 52 16.06 7.33 19.57
CA GLY A 52 16.39 5.90 19.55
C GLY A 52 15.24 4.97 19.19
N LEU A 53 14.10 5.48 18.71
CA LEU A 53 12.99 4.62 18.30
C LEU A 53 13.26 3.99 16.92
N ASN A 54 12.96 2.69 16.80
CA ASN A 54 13.09 1.96 15.54
C ASN A 54 11.96 2.33 14.57
N THR A 55 12.28 2.61 13.31
CA THR A 55 11.25 2.93 12.30
C THR A 55 10.70 1.66 11.65
N ILE A 56 9.40 1.44 11.80
CA ILE A 56 8.64 0.34 11.23
C ILE A 56 7.60 0.92 10.27
N PHE A 57 7.52 0.38 9.06
CA PHE A 57 6.56 0.76 8.04
C PHE A 57 5.46 -0.29 7.99
N LEU A 58 4.25 0.08 8.36
CA LEU A 58 3.05 -0.77 8.26
C LEU A 58 2.31 -0.40 6.98
N GLY A 59 2.02 -1.40 6.16
CA GLY A 59 1.39 -1.18 4.87
C GLY A 59 0.42 -2.27 4.52
N GLU A 60 -0.44 -1.94 3.56
CA GLU A 60 -1.40 -2.86 2.97
C GLU A 60 -1.30 -2.80 1.44
N THR A 61 -1.69 -3.87 0.77
CA THR A 61 -1.83 -3.89 -0.68
C THR A 61 -2.99 -4.78 -1.10
N ASP A 62 -3.77 -4.29 -2.07
CA ASP A 62 -4.86 -5.04 -2.67
C ASP A 62 -4.31 -5.96 -3.77
N ILE A 63 -4.75 -7.22 -3.74
CA ILE A 63 -4.44 -8.30 -4.67
C ILE A 63 -5.78 -8.79 -5.21
N SER A 64 -6.10 -8.39 -6.45
CA SER A 64 -7.31 -8.89 -7.11
C SER A 64 -7.17 -10.36 -7.42
N GLU A 65 -8.25 -11.11 -7.38
CA GLU A 65 -8.25 -12.52 -7.80
C GLU A 65 -7.77 -12.67 -9.25
N SER A 66 -8.12 -11.75 -10.15
CA SER A 66 -7.59 -11.72 -11.52
C SER A 66 -6.06 -11.65 -11.63
N LEU A 67 -5.39 -11.02 -10.66
CA LEU A 67 -3.93 -11.00 -10.59
C LEU A 67 -3.38 -12.40 -10.28
N ILE A 68 -4.08 -13.11 -9.41
CA ILE A 68 -3.73 -14.45 -8.93
C ILE A 68 -4.03 -15.50 -10.00
N THR A 69 -5.22 -15.47 -10.60
CA THR A 69 -5.67 -16.45 -11.61
C THR A 69 -5.10 -16.14 -13.00
N GLY A 70 -4.85 -14.87 -13.29
CA GLY A 70 -4.49 -14.38 -14.62
C GLY A 70 -5.66 -14.33 -15.60
N GLU A 71 -6.89 -14.44 -15.12
CA GLU A 71 -8.09 -14.32 -15.93
C GLU A 71 -8.30 -12.87 -16.38
N LYS A 72 -8.71 -12.71 -17.64
CA LYS A 72 -8.93 -11.38 -18.21
C LYS A 72 -10.30 -10.90 -17.75
N ILE A 73 -10.32 -9.78 -17.04
CA ILE A 73 -11.55 -9.13 -16.63
C ILE A 73 -12.22 -8.50 -17.86
N LEU A 74 -13.49 -8.83 -18.10
CA LEU A 74 -14.36 -8.03 -18.95
C LEU A 74 -14.71 -6.75 -18.17
N GLN A 75 -14.61 -5.60 -18.82
CA GLN A 75 -14.58 -4.28 -18.16
C GLN A 75 -15.81 -4.04 -17.24
N GLU A 76 -16.96 -4.63 -17.58
CA GLU A 76 -18.22 -4.54 -16.84
C GLU A 76 -18.24 -5.34 -15.53
N ASP A 77 -17.42 -6.39 -15.39
CA ASP A 77 -17.40 -7.24 -14.19
C ASP A 77 -16.42 -6.75 -13.11
N SER A 78 -15.56 -5.77 -13.44
CA SER A 78 -14.41 -5.39 -12.61
C SER A 78 -14.72 -4.95 -11.17
N LEU A 79 -15.95 -4.52 -10.90
CA LEU A 79 -16.39 -4.08 -9.58
C LEU A 79 -16.81 -5.23 -8.65
N ASN A 80 -17.09 -6.42 -9.18
CA ASN A 80 -17.64 -7.56 -8.43
C ASN A 80 -16.59 -8.64 -8.13
N TRP A 81 -15.32 -8.43 -8.50
CA TRP A 81 -14.29 -9.43 -8.30
C TRP A 81 -13.70 -9.41 -6.89
N PRO A 82 -13.57 -10.58 -6.24
CA PRO A 82 -12.89 -10.73 -4.96
C PRO A 82 -11.52 -10.04 -4.96
N THR A 83 -11.31 -9.18 -3.97
CA THR A 83 -10.05 -8.48 -3.76
C THR A 83 -9.53 -8.80 -2.38
N TRP A 84 -8.34 -9.37 -2.31
CA TRP A 84 -7.67 -9.68 -1.05
C TRP A 84 -6.78 -8.51 -0.64
N THR A 85 -6.92 -8.01 0.58
CA THR A 85 -6.01 -7.02 1.16
C THR A 85 -4.99 -7.73 2.03
N LEU A 86 -3.72 -7.66 1.61
CA LEU A 86 -2.58 -8.16 2.37
C LEU A 86 -2.03 -7.02 3.23
N ILE A 87 -1.88 -7.26 4.53
CA ILE A 87 -1.31 -6.33 5.51
C ILE A 87 -0.02 -6.92 6.08
N HIS A 88 1.05 -6.14 6.08
CA HIS A 88 2.30 -6.53 6.71
C HIS A 88 3.16 -5.31 7.10
N ALA A 89 4.23 -5.54 7.84
CA ALA A 89 5.12 -4.52 8.35
C ALA A 89 6.58 -4.84 8.07
N ALA A 90 7.38 -3.81 7.83
CA ALA A 90 8.80 -3.95 7.53
C ALA A 90 9.64 -2.84 8.16
N SER A 91 10.92 -3.11 8.32
CA SER A 91 11.95 -2.13 8.69
C SER A 91 13.03 -2.07 7.61
N SER A 92 14.05 -1.24 7.83
CA SER A 92 15.25 -1.24 6.97
C SER A 92 15.99 -2.59 6.92
N GLN A 93 15.75 -3.47 7.91
CA GLN A 93 16.41 -4.76 8.03
C GLN A 93 15.63 -5.91 7.36
N GLY A 94 14.35 -5.71 7.06
CA GLY A 94 13.50 -6.78 6.55
C GLY A 94 12.06 -6.68 6.99
N TRP A 95 11.29 -7.70 6.65
CA TRP A 95 9.97 -7.94 7.22
C TRP A 95 10.05 -8.07 8.74
N VAL A 96 9.08 -7.49 9.43
CA VAL A 96 8.90 -7.68 10.87
C VAL A 96 8.50 -9.15 11.10
N PRO A 97 9.02 -9.83 12.14
CA PRO A 97 8.59 -11.16 12.56
C PRO A 97 7.19 -11.15 13.21
N TRP A 98 6.22 -10.59 12.48
CA TRP A 98 4.80 -10.56 12.78
C TRP A 98 4.08 -11.26 11.64
N ARG A 99 3.10 -12.10 11.94
CA ARG A 99 2.34 -12.80 10.91
C ARG A 99 1.60 -11.77 10.06
N TYR A 100 1.74 -11.82 8.74
CA TYR A 100 0.94 -10.98 7.86
C TYR A 100 -0.55 -11.33 7.98
N ARG A 101 -1.44 -10.44 7.54
CA ARG A 101 -2.89 -10.70 7.46
C ARG A 101 -3.36 -10.62 6.03
N VAL A 102 -4.26 -11.51 5.65
CA VAL A 102 -4.94 -11.49 4.35
C VAL A 102 -6.43 -11.44 4.64
N LEU A 103 -7.08 -10.39 4.18
CA LEU A 103 -8.49 -10.13 4.41
C LEU A 103 -9.19 -10.07 3.06
N LEU A 104 -10.37 -10.68 2.93
CA LEU A 104 -11.18 -10.53 1.72
C LEU A 104 -12.02 -9.26 1.83
N ARG A 105 -11.92 -8.37 0.84
CA ARG A 105 -12.75 -7.16 0.74
C ARG A 105 -14.21 -7.59 0.60
N ASP A 106 -15.08 -6.95 1.39
CA ASP A 106 -16.53 -7.21 1.53
C ASP A 106 -16.95 -8.33 2.51
N GLU A 107 -16.01 -8.98 3.19
CA GLU A 107 -16.35 -9.65 4.45
C GLU A 107 -16.64 -8.59 5.51
N LEU A 108 -17.80 -8.71 6.20
CA LEU A 108 -18.21 -7.81 7.28
C LEU A 108 -17.03 -7.52 8.21
N PRO A 109 -16.85 -6.28 8.70
CA PRO A 109 -15.81 -5.99 9.68
C PRO A 109 -16.06 -6.88 10.90
N MET A 110 -15.33 -7.98 10.96
CA MET A 110 -15.23 -8.77 12.18
C MET A 110 -14.76 -7.77 13.22
N LYS A 111 -15.45 -7.74 14.36
CA LYS A 111 -15.23 -6.88 15.52
C LYS A 111 -13.81 -7.01 16.16
N GLN A 112 -12.81 -7.48 15.41
CA GLN A 112 -11.48 -7.95 15.80
C GLN A 112 -10.34 -7.01 15.36
N ASP A 113 -10.61 -5.84 14.79
CA ASP A 113 -9.55 -4.98 14.22
C ASP A 113 -8.62 -4.36 15.29
N GLU A 114 -9.13 -4.07 16.50
CA GLU A 114 -8.28 -3.61 17.61
C GLU A 114 -7.30 -4.69 18.07
N ASP A 115 -7.70 -5.97 18.03
CA ASP A 115 -6.85 -7.10 18.42
C ASP A 115 -5.63 -7.21 17.50
N ILE A 116 -5.78 -6.93 16.20
CA ILE A 116 -4.69 -7.03 15.22
C ILE A 116 -3.63 -5.95 15.48
N PHE A 117 -4.04 -4.70 15.71
CA PHE A 117 -3.09 -3.62 15.95
C PHE A 117 -2.42 -3.74 17.32
N GLN A 118 -3.15 -4.20 18.35
CA GLN A 118 -2.58 -4.51 19.65
C GLN A 118 -1.58 -5.67 19.57
N GLU A 119 -1.92 -6.79 18.91
CA GLU A 119 -0.99 -7.91 18.68
C GLU A 119 0.28 -7.45 17.93
N PHE A 120 0.11 -6.58 16.94
CA PHE A 120 1.23 -5.99 16.22
C PHE A 120 2.13 -5.16 17.15
N CYS A 121 1.55 -4.29 18.00
CA CYS A 121 2.30 -3.51 18.98
C CYS A 121 3.05 -4.43 19.97
N ASP A 122 2.40 -5.47 20.50
CA ASP A 122 3.03 -6.44 21.39
C ASP A 122 4.23 -7.14 20.73
N SER A 123 4.07 -7.51 19.46
CA SER A 123 5.15 -8.08 18.65
C SER A 123 6.30 -7.09 18.46
N LEU A 124 6.02 -5.83 18.16
CA LEU A 124 7.06 -4.81 18.02
C LEU A 124 7.82 -4.59 19.32
N ASN A 125 7.12 -4.49 20.45
CA ASN A 125 7.74 -4.32 21.74
C ASN A 125 8.68 -5.49 22.06
N LYS A 126 8.25 -6.73 21.76
CA LYS A 126 9.06 -7.94 21.95
C LYS A 126 10.34 -7.97 21.10
N PHE A 127 10.27 -7.59 19.82
CA PHE A 127 11.38 -7.77 18.88
C PHE A 127 12.23 -6.52 18.64
N TYR A 128 11.67 -5.33 18.82
CA TYR A 128 12.31 -4.04 18.50
C TYR A 128 12.24 -3.02 19.65
N GLY A 129 11.49 -3.29 20.72
CA GLY A 129 11.23 -2.34 21.79
C GLY A 129 10.39 -1.15 21.29
N LYS A 130 10.81 0.07 21.63
CA LYS A 130 10.08 1.29 21.24
C LYS A 130 10.26 1.59 19.74
N CYS A 131 9.15 1.89 19.07
CA CYS A 131 9.09 1.99 17.63
C CYS A 131 8.31 3.22 17.17
N ILE A 132 8.67 3.73 16.00
CA ILE A 132 7.87 4.64 15.20
C ILE A 132 7.13 3.77 14.20
N ILE A 133 5.82 3.67 14.34
CA ILE A 133 4.95 3.01 13.37
C ILE A 133 4.59 4.06 12.33
N VAL A 134 5.05 3.86 11.11
CA VAL A 134 4.76 4.73 9.97
C VAL A 134 3.70 4.03 9.12
N VAL A 135 2.56 4.70 8.96
CA VAL A 135 1.45 4.27 8.10
C VAL A 135 1.28 5.24 6.95
N ARG A 136 0.53 4.83 5.93
CA ARG A 136 0.10 5.73 4.85
C ARG A 136 -1.30 6.24 5.13
N GLU A 137 -1.49 7.54 4.94
CA GLU A 137 -2.82 8.09 4.82
C GLU A 137 -3.44 7.64 3.50
N LYS A 138 -4.49 6.83 3.56
CA LYS A 138 -5.43 6.73 2.44
C LYS A 138 -6.54 7.75 2.69
N ARG A 139 -6.84 8.57 1.68
CA ARG A 139 -8.11 9.30 1.68
C ARG A 139 -9.21 8.27 1.84
N GLN A 140 -10.07 8.43 2.84
CA GLN A 140 -11.34 7.72 2.80
C GLN A 140 -11.97 8.01 1.43
N PRO A 141 -12.50 7.00 0.73
CA PRO A 141 -13.44 7.27 -0.35
C PRO A 141 -14.48 8.19 0.28
N SER A 142 -14.66 9.37 -0.28
CA SER A 142 -15.77 10.24 0.11
C SER A 142 -17.03 9.39 0.03
N VAL A 143 -17.54 8.92 1.16
CA VAL A 143 -18.94 8.57 1.29
C VAL A 143 -19.63 9.83 0.80
N LEU A 144 -20.35 9.70 -0.32
CA LEU A 144 -21.16 10.74 -0.93
C LEU A 144 -21.77 11.59 0.18
N GLN A 145 -21.20 12.78 0.42
CA GLN A 145 -21.81 13.78 1.28
C GLN A 145 -23.00 14.32 0.51
N THR A 146 -24.09 13.56 0.49
CA THR A 146 -25.41 14.10 0.24
C THR A 146 -25.94 14.53 1.59
N LYS A 147 -25.56 15.74 2.01
CA LYS A 147 -26.44 16.74 2.66
C LYS A 147 -25.63 17.99 2.98
N GLU A 148 -26.21 19.11 2.54
CA GLU A 148 -25.66 20.47 2.65
C GLU A 148 -25.26 20.85 4.09
N PRO A 149 -24.25 21.71 4.26
CA PRO A 149 -23.89 22.24 5.56
C PRO A 149 -24.88 23.35 5.94
N THR A 150 -25.78 23.09 6.88
CA THR A 150 -26.43 24.17 7.63
C THR A 150 -25.42 24.73 8.61
N ALA A 151 -25.19 26.04 8.53
CA ALA A 151 -24.32 26.76 9.44
C ALA A 151 -24.79 26.60 10.89
N GLN A 152 -23.83 26.71 11.81
CA GLN A 152 -24.00 27.00 13.24
C GLN A 152 -23.96 25.78 14.18
N GLU A 153 -22.74 25.42 14.60
CA GLU A 153 -22.35 25.49 16.02
C GLU A 153 -20.83 25.29 16.20
N LYS A 154 -20.16 26.39 16.55
CA LYS A 154 -18.87 26.36 17.24
C LYS A 154 -19.16 26.02 18.71
N ILE A 155 -18.40 25.10 19.31
CA ILE A 155 -17.61 25.28 20.55
C ILE A 155 -17.00 23.92 20.96
N THR A 156 -15.67 23.89 20.91
CA THR A 156 -14.72 23.28 21.86
C THR A 156 -15.02 21.88 22.43
N HIS A 157 -14.41 20.86 21.80
CA HIS A 157 -13.82 19.73 22.52
C HIS A 157 -12.34 19.58 22.08
N PRO A 158 -11.39 19.30 22.99
CA PRO A 158 -10.01 19.00 22.60
C PRO A 158 -10.06 17.81 21.65
N GLN A 159 -9.52 17.97 20.45
CA GLN A 159 -9.49 16.91 19.45
C GLN A 159 -8.76 15.71 20.05
N VAL A 160 -9.52 14.69 20.42
CA VAL A 160 -9.02 13.34 20.70
C VAL A 160 -8.12 12.96 19.53
N PRO A 161 -6.92 12.38 19.75
CA PRO A 161 -6.07 11.93 18.65
C PRO A 161 -6.90 11.06 17.73
N SER A 162 -7.21 11.59 16.54
CA SER A 162 -8.04 10.92 15.57
C SER A 162 -7.35 9.62 15.21
N VAL A 163 -8.07 8.52 15.40
CA VAL A 163 -7.73 7.21 14.88
C VAL A 163 -7.19 7.35 13.45
N ILE A 164 -6.05 6.73 13.15
CA ILE A 164 -5.54 6.68 11.78
C ILE A 164 -6.06 5.39 11.15
N TYR A 165 -6.98 5.53 10.21
CA TYR A 165 -7.52 4.40 9.46
C TYR A 165 -6.57 4.03 8.31
N MET A 166 -6.09 2.79 8.29
CA MET A 166 -5.76 2.12 7.02
C MET A 166 -7.07 1.59 6.40
N SER A 167 -7.10 1.18 5.13
CA SER A 167 -8.38 0.74 4.54
C SER A 167 -8.98 -0.47 5.24
N SER A 168 -8.15 -1.28 5.90
CA SER A 168 -8.60 -2.56 6.48
C SER A 168 -8.23 -2.76 7.95
N ILE A 169 -7.47 -1.85 8.58
CA ILE A 169 -7.18 -1.92 10.03
C ILE A 169 -7.20 -0.54 10.67
N GLU A 170 -7.62 -0.52 11.93
CA GLU A 170 -7.63 0.67 12.77
C GLU A 170 -6.30 0.84 13.51
N CYS A 171 -5.51 1.87 13.18
CA CYS A 171 -4.28 2.19 13.89
C CYS A 171 -4.56 3.25 14.96
N CYS A 172 -4.89 2.80 16.17
CA CYS A 172 -5.21 3.67 17.30
C CYS A 172 -3.94 4.27 17.95
N PRO A 173 -3.76 5.61 17.94
CA PRO A 173 -2.59 6.25 18.55
C PRO A 173 -2.42 5.94 20.05
N GLN A 174 -3.53 5.74 20.77
CA GLN A 174 -3.55 5.44 22.20
C GLN A 174 -2.98 4.06 22.48
N ILE A 175 -3.35 3.06 21.66
CA ILE A 175 -2.78 1.70 21.73
C ILE A 175 -1.27 1.74 21.46
N ALA A 176 -0.84 2.45 20.40
CA ALA A 176 0.59 2.60 20.10
C ALA A 176 1.36 3.19 21.29
N LYS A 177 0.85 4.29 21.88
CA LYS A 177 1.49 4.96 23.02
C LYS A 177 1.50 4.11 24.28
N ALA A 178 0.44 3.38 24.57
CA ALA A 178 0.38 2.46 25.71
C ALA A 178 1.47 1.39 25.64
N ASN A 179 1.87 1.00 24.42
CA ASN A 179 2.95 0.05 24.14
C ASN A 179 4.33 0.72 23.95
N GLY A 180 4.44 2.03 24.20
CA GLY A 180 5.70 2.77 24.07
C GLY A 180 6.10 3.08 22.62
N HIS A 181 5.16 2.99 21.68
CA HIS A 181 5.36 3.34 20.27
C HIS A 181 4.79 4.74 19.96
N GLU A 182 5.25 5.31 18.86
CA GLU A 182 4.70 6.54 18.28
C GLU A 182 4.16 6.23 16.89
N LEU A 183 2.98 6.79 16.57
CA LEU A 183 2.32 6.58 15.28
C LEU A 183 2.47 7.83 14.43
N LEU A 184 3.01 7.68 13.22
CA LEU A 184 3.12 8.73 12.22
C LEU A 184 2.42 8.31 10.92
N SER A 185 1.76 9.27 10.28
CA SER A 185 1.19 9.06 8.95
C SER A 185 1.99 9.84 7.91
N VAL A 186 2.34 9.19 6.80
CA VAL A 186 3.00 9.84 5.67
C VAL A 186 2.00 10.79 5.00
N PRO A 187 2.31 12.08 4.90
CA PRO A 187 1.35 13.06 4.37
C PRO A 187 1.20 12.92 2.87
N LEU A 188 -0.03 13.08 2.37
CA LEU A 188 -0.28 13.21 0.94
C LEU A 188 0.30 14.54 0.42
N PRO A 189 0.81 14.57 -0.82
CA PRO A 189 0.99 13.49 -1.79
C PRO A 189 2.36 12.78 -1.69
N TYR A 190 3.03 12.82 -0.54
CA TYR A 190 4.40 12.34 -0.33
C TYR A 190 4.49 10.82 -0.04
N ASN A 191 3.55 10.00 -0.54
CA ASN A 191 3.48 8.56 -0.27
C ASN A 191 4.74 7.77 -0.68
N TYR A 192 5.55 8.30 -1.60
CA TYR A 192 6.84 7.73 -1.98
C TYR A 192 7.90 7.81 -0.87
N LEU A 193 7.63 8.54 0.22
CA LEU A 193 8.42 8.52 1.46
C LEU A 193 8.12 7.28 2.32
N HIS A 194 7.38 6.31 1.78
CA HIS A 194 7.08 5.04 2.42
C HIS A 194 7.57 3.88 1.54
N PRO A 195 8.47 3.00 2.01
CA PRO A 195 9.16 2.03 1.16
C PRO A 195 8.29 0.85 0.71
N MET A 196 7.12 0.63 1.32
CA MET A 196 6.28 -0.55 1.05
C MET A 196 5.83 -0.69 -0.41
N ASP A 197 5.73 0.40 -1.18
CA ASP A 197 5.39 0.28 -2.62
C ASP A 197 6.36 -0.63 -3.37
N VAL A 198 7.66 -0.56 -3.05
CA VAL A 198 8.66 -1.39 -3.70
C VAL A 198 8.42 -2.86 -3.37
N ALA A 199 8.06 -3.17 -2.12
CA ALA A 199 7.76 -4.51 -1.69
C ALA A 199 6.48 -5.05 -2.35
N TRP A 200 5.43 -4.23 -2.39
CA TRP A 200 4.15 -4.56 -3.01
C TRP A 200 4.25 -4.74 -4.51
N SER A 201 5.00 -3.88 -5.22
CA SER A 201 5.29 -4.08 -6.63
C SER A 201 6.09 -5.36 -6.86
N SER A 202 7.09 -5.66 -6.02
CA SER A 202 7.86 -6.91 -6.11
C SER A 202 6.97 -8.14 -5.92
N LEU A 203 6.06 -8.11 -4.95
CA LEU A 203 5.12 -9.19 -4.69
C LEU A 203 4.14 -9.39 -5.86
N LYS A 204 3.50 -8.32 -6.33
CA LYS A 204 2.58 -8.39 -7.49
C LYS A 204 3.28 -8.90 -8.73
N TRP A 205 4.52 -8.46 -8.96
CA TRP A 205 5.34 -8.98 -10.05
C TRP A 205 5.66 -10.47 -9.88
N PHE A 206 5.97 -10.91 -8.66
CA PHE A 206 6.18 -12.33 -8.38
C PHE A 206 4.91 -13.15 -8.67
N ILE A 207 3.74 -12.70 -8.20
CA ILE A 207 2.45 -13.35 -8.46
C ILE A 207 2.21 -13.50 -9.96
N ILE A 208 2.36 -12.41 -10.74
CA ILE A 208 2.16 -12.44 -12.18
C ILE A 208 3.05 -13.50 -12.85
N ASN A 209 4.31 -13.59 -12.45
CA ASN A 209 5.26 -14.46 -13.14
C ASN A 209 5.20 -15.92 -12.70
N ASN A 210 4.79 -16.19 -11.45
CA ASN A 210 4.89 -17.52 -10.86
C ASN A 210 3.54 -18.19 -10.61
N ARG A 211 2.40 -17.47 -10.75
CA ARG A 211 1.06 -17.99 -10.42
C ARG A 211 0.76 -19.41 -10.92
N LYS A 212 1.24 -19.79 -12.11
CA LYS A 212 1.00 -21.12 -12.69
C LYS A 212 1.64 -22.26 -11.90
N GLU A 213 2.79 -22.01 -11.26
CA GLU A 213 3.51 -23.01 -10.46
C GLU A 213 2.79 -23.30 -9.14
N PHE A 214 1.96 -22.37 -8.69
CA PHE A 214 1.16 -22.47 -7.47
C PHE A 214 -0.28 -22.91 -7.75
N CYS A 215 -0.60 -23.23 -9.01
CA CYS A 215 -1.92 -23.72 -9.42
C CYS A 215 -1.92 -25.25 -9.50
N LEU A 216 -2.80 -25.86 -8.71
CA LEU A 216 -3.13 -27.29 -8.80
C LEU A 216 -4.36 -27.47 -9.67
N ARG A 217 -4.30 -28.38 -10.64
CA ARG A 217 -5.46 -28.77 -11.43
C ARG A 217 -6.08 -30.02 -10.82
N SER A 218 -7.29 -29.90 -10.30
CA SER A 218 -8.09 -31.04 -9.87
C SER A 218 -9.10 -31.39 -10.96
N ILE A 219 -9.22 -32.68 -11.25
CA ILE A 219 -10.19 -33.21 -12.23
C ILE A 219 -11.08 -34.19 -11.46
N GLU A 220 -12.28 -33.74 -11.13
CA GLU A 220 -13.36 -34.62 -10.70
C GLU A 220 -14.11 -35.15 -11.93
N ARG A 221 -14.88 -36.23 -11.74
CA ARG A 221 -15.54 -36.98 -12.83
C ARG A 221 -16.39 -36.10 -13.76
N THR A 222 -16.91 -34.97 -13.28
CA THR A 222 -17.79 -34.05 -14.02
C THR A 222 -17.30 -32.61 -14.07
N TYR A 223 -16.28 -32.23 -13.29
CA TYR A 223 -15.79 -30.85 -13.19
C TYR A 223 -14.28 -30.81 -13.12
N SER A 224 -13.67 -29.81 -13.74
CA SER A 224 -12.27 -29.46 -13.50
C SER A 224 -12.19 -28.11 -12.84
N TYR A 225 -11.57 -28.02 -11.67
CA TYR A 225 -11.30 -26.76 -11.00
C TYR A 225 -9.79 -26.55 -10.81
N ARG A 226 -9.42 -25.28 -10.65
CA ARG A 226 -8.05 -24.87 -10.32
C ARG A 226 -8.01 -24.42 -8.87
N CYS A 227 -7.20 -25.07 -8.06
CA CYS A 227 -6.86 -24.60 -6.73
C CYS A 227 -5.57 -23.79 -6.81
N ILE A 228 -5.48 -22.73 -6.02
CA ILE A 228 -4.27 -21.93 -5.90
C ILE A 228 -3.75 -22.06 -4.48
N LEU A 229 -2.49 -22.43 -4.33
CA LEU A 229 -1.78 -22.42 -3.05
C LEU A 229 -1.44 -20.96 -2.69
N PHE A 230 -2.46 -20.20 -2.30
CA PHE A 230 -2.36 -18.75 -2.20
C PHE A 230 -1.41 -18.30 -1.09
N SER A 231 -1.45 -18.93 0.08
CA SER A 231 -0.51 -18.64 1.16
C SER A 231 0.94 -18.88 0.74
N ASP A 232 1.25 -20.03 0.12
CA ASP A 232 2.59 -20.34 -0.37
C ASP A 232 3.07 -19.34 -1.43
N LEU A 233 2.16 -18.94 -2.33
CA LEU A 233 2.44 -17.92 -3.34
C LEU A 233 2.80 -16.57 -2.70
N LEU A 234 2.08 -16.17 -1.65
CA LEU A 234 2.36 -14.93 -0.91
C LEU A 234 3.67 -15.03 -0.14
N GLU A 235 3.89 -16.09 0.63
CA GLU A 235 5.12 -16.29 1.41
C GLU A 235 6.36 -16.27 0.50
N LYS A 236 6.35 -17.05 -0.58
CA LYS A 236 7.46 -17.09 -1.55
C LYS A 236 7.65 -15.76 -2.28
N GLY A 237 6.58 -14.99 -2.48
CA GLY A 237 6.63 -13.66 -3.05
C GLY A 237 7.23 -12.62 -2.08
N LEU A 238 6.84 -12.65 -0.81
CA LEU A 238 7.36 -11.78 0.24
C LEU A 238 8.86 -12.04 0.48
N GLU A 239 9.31 -13.30 0.42
CA GLU A 239 10.72 -13.70 0.50
C GLU A 239 11.59 -13.03 -0.59
N LYS A 240 11.02 -12.59 -1.72
CA LYS A 240 11.77 -11.89 -2.78
C LYS A 240 12.25 -10.51 -2.35
N MET A 241 11.67 -9.93 -1.30
CA MET A 241 12.19 -8.73 -0.65
C MET A 241 13.25 -9.11 0.39
N THR A 242 14.48 -9.29 -0.10
CA THR A 242 15.64 -9.61 0.74
C THR A 242 16.06 -8.41 1.61
N PRO A 243 16.81 -8.63 2.70
CA PRO A 243 17.35 -7.53 3.53
C PRO A 243 18.11 -6.47 2.73
N GLY A 244 18.86 -6.89 1.69
CA GLY A 244 19.56 -5.96 0.80
C GLY A 244 18.61 -5.07 -0.01
N LYS A 245 17.50 -5.62 -0.51
CA LYS A 245 16.48 -4.84 -1.23
C LYS A 245 15.73 -3.89 -0.30
N TRP A 246 15.43 -4.32 0.93
CA TRP A 246 14.87 -3.46 1.97
C TRP A 246 15.78 -2.27 2.26
N LYS A 247 17.06 -2.53 2.54
CA LYS A 247 18.06 -1.49 2.76
C LYS A 247 18.13 -0.50 1.60
N MET A 248 18.10 -0.98 0.36
CA MET A 248 18.08 -0.12 -0.84
C MET A 248 16.82 0.75 -0.92
N ALA A 249 15.63 0.16 -0.71
CA ALA A 249 14.36 0.88 -0.73
C ALA A 249 14.31 1.97 0.35
N THR A 250 14.69 1.65 1.59
CA THR A 250 14.73 2.61 2.69
C THR A 250 15.80 3.68 2.47
N ASN A 251 16.97 3.34 1.92
CA ASN A 251 17.98 4.34 1.56
C ASN A 251 17.50 5.33 0.51
N LYS A 252 16.71 4.87 -0.47
CA LYS A 252 16.09 5.76 -1.47
C LYS A 252 15.12 6.73 -0.80
N VAL A 253 14.28 6.26 0.12
CA VAL A 253 13.39 7.10 0.93
C VAL A 253 14.21 8.11 1.73
N ARG A 254 15.26 7.66 2.43
CA ARG A 254 16.13 8.53 3.25
C ARG A 254 16.77 9.67 2.45
N ARG A 255 17.15 9.43 1.19
CA ARG A 255 17.67 10.48 0.29
C ARG A 255 16.62 11.56 0.03
N TRP A 256 15.36 11.16 -0.20
CA TRP A 256 14.27 12.11 -0.37
C TRP A 256 13.95 12.86 0.91
N GLU A 257 13.89 12.17 2.06
CA GLU A 257 13.72 12.80 3.37
C GLU A 257 14.76 13.91 3.60
N ASN A 258 16.04 13.61 3.35
CA ASN A 258 17.13 14.57 3.48
C ASN A 258 16.99 15.72 2.47
N TYR A 259 16.69 15.43 1.21
CA TYR A 259 16.43 16.48 0.21
C TYR A 259 15.37 17.49 0.66
N TYR A 260 14.24 17.02 1.21
CA TYR A 260 13.19 17.92 1.68
C TYR A 260 13.59 18.72 2.91
N LEU A 261 14.32 18.10 3.84
CA LEU A 261 14.86 18.80 4.99
C LEU A 261 15.88 19.86 4.56
N ASP A 262 16.86 19.52 3.72
CA ASP A 262 17.92 20.45 3.33
C ASP A 262 17.40 21.59 2.44
N THR A 263 16.36 21.35 1.63
CA THR A 263 15.83 22.35 0.69
C THR A 263 14.80 23.28 1.34
N PHE A 264 14.06 22.82 2.35
CA PHE A 264 12.90 23.54 2.88
C PHE A 264 12.80 23.64 4.40
N ALA A 265 13.72 23.04 5.19
CA ALA A 265 13.66 23.06 6.65
C ALA A 265 13.97 24.43 7.27
#